data_AF-A0A8T1WH85-F1
#
_entry.id   AF-A0A8T1WH85-F1
#
_cell.length_a   1.000
_cell.length_b   1.000
_cell.length_c   1.000
_cell.angle_alpha   90.00
_cell.angle_beta   90.00
_cell.angle_gamma   90.00
#
_symmetry.space_group_name_H-M   'P 1'
#
loop_
_entity.id
_entity.type
_entity.pdbx_description
1 polymer ?
#
loop_
_entity_poly.entity_id
_entity_poly.type
_entity_poly.pdbx_seq_one_letter_code
_entity_poly.pdbx_strand_id
1 'polypeptide(L)'
;MWAAVQHACGFARRHKKLLLATGVGAACAGGAYYAYRRMLGEAERFTQQLHVQMAEHQRLQLALGSTADESRATVRRFLPRLKTRLYQLLDLESVVQELKSLNKTQKSRRNALWEDAKLLAVTRYLTALVAFGLWHLLVFAQVSVIGKRVFERSKATDLSARLQQREEAEERAHHAFLSSGLEYFLDEALGKIKTHVEAVVRANEQLQAWKVSRKAAVRADELNALLQALFVAVLPSPAAVAAAEKHEPSAELRKWREFLIYPDKQKGQDEHVISLLNDLWDLLESDLFMPALQHSLGFLCGNAFQDLDDVVYGPSKPEVEDTAAEPPKKKPAPPLAKLIPCLQAEMNKLLLSSGPDSYAAKYSQGVGEMEAFRTFYEAIFFEQGAQDAYMGSALI
;
A
#
# COMPACT_ATOMS: atom_id res chain seq x y z
N MET A 1 24.30 -19.39 85.71
CA MET A 1 24.47 -18.82 84.35
C MET A 1 25.92 -18.82 83.85
N TRP A 2 26.94 -18.63 84.70
CA TRP A 2 28.36 -18.64 84.28
C TRP A 2 28.93 -20.00 83.86
N ALA A 3 28.46 -21.12 84.43
CA ALA A 3 28.90 -22.47 84.06
C ALA A 3 28.46 -22.90 82.64
N ALA A 4 27.28 -22.48 82.19
CA ALA A 4 26.79 -22.79 80.85
C ALA A 4 27.61 -22.08 79.76
N VAL A 5 28.07 -20.85 80.03
CA VAL A 5 28.94 -20.09 79.13
C VAL A 5 30.35 -20.69 79.07
N GLN A 6 30.90 -21.17 80.18
CA GLN A 6 32.20 -21.86 80.19
C GLN A 6 32.17 -23.21 79.46
N HIS A 7 31.09 -23.99 79.62
CA HIS A 7 30.91 -25.24 78.88
C HIS A 7 30.70 -25.00 77.37
N ALA A 8 29.94 -23.98 76.99
CA ALA A 8 29.77 -23.59 75.58
C ALA A 8 31.08 -23.10 74.94
N CYS A 9 31.87 -22.29 75.65
CA CYS A 9 33.20 -21.86 75.18
C CYS A 9 34.21 -23.01 75.09
N GLY A 10 34.16 -23.98 76.01
CA GLY A 10 35.01 -25.18 75.97
C GLY A 10 34.68 -26.12 74.80
N PHE A 11 33.38 -26.31 74.52
CA PHE A 11 32.90 -27.10 73.38
C PHE A 11 33.24 -26.43 72.04
N ALA A 12 32.99 -25.11 71.91
CA ALA A 12 33.35 -24.35 70.72
C ALA A 12 34.87 -24.35 70.44
N ARG A 13 35.71 -24.36 71.49
CA ARG A 13 37.18 -24.41 71.35
C ARG A 13 37.70 -25.79 70.94
N ARG A 14 37.05 -26.88 71.32
CA ARG A 14 37.41 -28.26 70.90
C ARG A 14 36.86 -28.65 69.54
N HIS A 15 35.71 -28.11 69.12
CA HIS A 15 35.06 -28.44 67.85
C HIS A 15 35.20 -27.34 66.76
N LYS A 16 36.19 -26.44 66.88
CA LYS A 16 36.42 -25.33 65.92
C LYS A 16 36.39 -25.77 64.45
N LYS A 17 37.07 -26.87 64.10
CA LYS A 17 37.12 -27.38 62.72
C LYS A 17 35.76 -27.91 62.24
N LEU A 18 34.98 -28.51 63.14
CA LEU A 18 33.68 -29.09 62.82
C LEU A 18 32.60 -28.00 62.67
N LEU A 19 32.63 -26.98 63.52
CA LEU A 19 31.78 -25.78 63.41
C LEU A 19 32.11 -24.94 62.18
N LEU A 20 33.39 -24.81 61.82
CA LEU A 20 33.82 -24.18 60.56
C LEU A 20 33.34 -24.98 59.34
N ALA A 21 33.53 -26.31 59.32
CA ALA A 21 33.13 -27.15 58.20
C ALA A 21 31.60 -27.19 58.01
N THR A 22 30.84 -27.30 59.10
CA THR A 22 29.36 -27.28 59.06
C THR A 22 28.81 -25.89 58.75
N GLY A 23 29.43 -24.82 59.26
CA GLY A 23 29.07 -23.44 58.93
C GLY A 23 29.32 -23.08 57.46
N VAL A 24 30.47 -23.48 56.91
CA VAL A 24 30.79 -23.29 55.47
C VAL A 24 29.86 -24.15 54.60
N GLY A 25 29.60 -25.41 54.97
CA GLY A 25 28.66 -26.26 54.24
C GLY A 25 27.23 -25.71 54.21
N ALA A 26 26.73 -25.22 55.35
CA ALA A 26 25.41 -24.60 55.45
C ALA A 26 25.34 -23.26 54.68
N ALA A 27 26.40 -22.44 54.73
CA ALA A 27 26.48 -21.20 53.97
C ALA A 27 26.51 -21.44 52.45
N CYS A 28 27.28 -22.43 51.98
CA CYS A 28 27.31 -22.81 50.57
C CYS A 28 25.99 -23.40 50.09
N ALA A 29 25.36 -24.29 50.87
CA ALA A 29 24.05 -24.85 50.53
C ALA A 29 22.94 -23.79 50.53
N GLY A 30 22.94 -22.90 51.52
CA GLY A 30 22.02 -21.76 51.59
C GLY A 30 22.23 -20.76 50.45
N GLY A 31 23.48 -20.47 50.11
CA GLY A 31 23.83 -19.63 48.97
C GLY A 31 23.41 -20.23 47.63
N ALA A 32 23.64 -21.53 47.42
CA ALA A 32 23.19 -22.25 46.23
C ALA A 32 21.66 -22.30 46.12
N TYR A 33 20.96 -22.55 47.23
CA TYR A 33 19.49 -22.54 47.26
C TYR A 33 18.92 -21.15 46.97
N TYR A 34 19.50 -20.10 47.54
CA TYR A 34 19.10 -18.72 47.28
C TYR A 34 19.36 -18.32 45.82
N ALA A 35 20.53 -18.66 45.26
CA ALA A 35 20.86 -18.41 43.87
C ALA A 35 19.90 -19.15 42.92
N TYR A 36 19.59 -20.42 43.20
CA TYR A 36 18.62 -21.20 42.43
C TYR A 36 17.22 -20.59 42.47
N ARG A 37 16.73 -20.20 43.66
CA ARG A 37 15.40 -19.58 43.81
C ARG A 37 15.33 -18.21 43.14
N ARG A 38 16.44 -17.46 43.14
CA ARG A 38 16.55 -16.19 42.42
C ARG A 38 16.54 -16.39 40.90
N MET A 39 17.29 -17.37 40.38
CA MET A 39 17.28 -17.70 38.96
C MET A 39 15.90 -18.16 38.48
N LEU A 40 15.17 -18.96 39.26
CA LEU A 40 13.79 -19.33 38.95
C LEU A 40 12.87 -18.10 38.88
N GLY A 41 12.95 -17.21 39.87
CA GLY A 41 12.15 -15.99 39.88
C GLY A 41 12.50 -15.02 38.74
N GLU A 42 13.77 -14.94 38.34
CA GLU A 42 14.19 -14.17 37.16
C GLU A 42 13.72 -14.84 35.87
N ALA A 43 13.83 -16.18 35.75
CA ALA A 43 13.33 -16.93 34.60
C ALA A 43 11.81 -16.80 34.43
N GLU A 44 11.03 -16.88 35.51
CA GLU A 44 9.58 -16.66 35.49
C GLU A 44 9.21 -15.24 35.07
N ARG A 45 9.99 -14.23 35.48
CA ARG A 45 9.78 -12.85 35.02
C ARG A 45 10.11 -12.70 33.53
N PHE A 46 11.19 -13.30 33.06
CA PHE A 46 11.54 -13.31 31.65
C PHE A 46 10.47 -14.01 30.81
N THR A 47 9.96 -15.17 31.25
CA THR A 47 8.89 -15.85 30.53
C THR A 47 7.60 -15.04 30.53
N GLN A 48 7.23 -14.41 31.66
CA GLN A 48 6.07 -13.52 31.71
C GLN A 48 6.21 -12.31 30.77
N GLN A 49 7.37 -11.65 30.75
CA GLN A 49 7.63 -10.54 29.83
C GLN A 49 7.56 -10.97 28.36
N LEU A 50 8.17 -12.12 28.02
CA LEU A 50 8.08 -12.68 26.67
C LEU A 50 6.64 -12.99 26.28
N HIS A 51 5.83 -13.55 27.19
CA HIS A 51 4.43 -13.86 26.92
C HIS A 51 3.61 -12.59 26.65
N VAL A 52 3.86 -11.51 27.40
CA VAL A 52 3.19 -10.22 27.17
C VAL A 52 3.59 -9.63 25.82
N GLN A 53 4.88 -9.60 25.50
CA GLN A 53 5.36 -9.10 24.20
C GLN A 53 4.82 -9.93 23.02
N MET A 54 4.78 -11.26 23.16
CA MET A 54 4.20 -12.14 22.14
C MET A 54 2.70 -11.87 21.95
N ALA A 55 1.94 -11.68 23.04
CA ALA A 55 0.52 -11.38 22.97
C ALA A 55 0.25 -10.01 22.29
N GLU A 56 1.07 -9.00 22.60
CA GLU A 56 0.98 -7.69 21.95
C GLU A 56 1.30 -7.77 20.46
N HIS A 57 2.36 -8.50 20.10
CA HIS A 57 2.72 -8.70 18.70
C HIS A 57 1.61 -9.44 17.94
N GLN A 58 1.03 -10.50 18.53
CA GLN A 58 -0.11 -11.21 17.94
C GLN A 58 -1.31 -10.29 17.72
N ARG A 59 -1.66 -9.46 18.71
CA ARG A 59 -2.78 -8.53 18.56
C ARG A 59 -2.52 -7.50 17.45
N LEU A 60 -1.30 -6.99 17.35
CA LEU A 60 -0.93 -6.09 16.26
C LEU A 60 -1.04 -6.79 14.90
N GLN A 61 -0.51 -8.01 14.76
CA GLN A 61 -0.62 -8.79 13.52
C GLN A 61 -2.08 -9.02 13.10
N LEU A 62 -2.97 -9.30 14.06
CA LEU A 62 -4.41 -9.41 13.79
C LEU A 62 -5.02 -8.09 13.32
N ALA A 63 -4.64 -6.97 13.94
CA ALA A 63 -5.12 -5.64 13.54
C ALA A 63 -4.62 -5.27 12.14
N LEU A 64 -3.36 -5.52 11.82
CA LEU A 64 -2.78 -5.31 10.49
C LEU A 64 -3.48 -6.19 9.45
N GLY A 65 -3.67 -7.48 9.73
CA GLY A 65 -4.38 -8.41 8.86
C GLY A 65 -5.81 -7.96 8.57
N SER A 66 -6.57 -7.61 9.62
CA SER A 66 -7.94 -7.09 9.48
C SER A 66 -7.99 -5.79 8.68
N THR A 67 -7.03 -4.90 8.89
CA THR A 67 -6.92 -3.62 8.17
C THR A 67 -6.65 -3.85 6.68
N ALA A 68 -5.75 -4.77 6.36
CA ALA A 68 -5.43 -5.13 4.98
C ALA A 68 -6.64 -5.76 4.26
N ASP A 69 -7.40 -6.63 4.94
CA ASP A 69 -8.60 -7.24 4.37
C ASP A 69 -9.72 -6.23 4.12
N GLU A 70 -9.96 -5.32 5.08
CA GLU A 70 -10.92 -4.23 4.91
C GLU A 70 -10.51 -3.27 3.78
N SER A 71 -9.20 -3.00 3.65
CA SER A 71 -8.65 -2.21 2.55
C SER A 71 -8.91 -2.86 1.19
N ARG A 72 -8.66 -4.16 1.05
CA ARG A 72 -8.95 -4.92 -0.19
C ARG A 72 -10.44 -4.92 -0.52
N ALA A 73 -11.30 -5.11 0.49
CA ALA A 73 -12.74 -5.07 0.32
C ALA A 73 -13.21 -3.68 -0.15
N THR A 74 -12.68 -2.62 0.47
CA THR A 74 -12.97 -1.23 0.11
C THR A 74 -12.52 -0.93 -1.32
N VAL A 75 -11.30 -1.31 -1.71
CA VAL A 75 -10.83 -1.14 -3.10
C VAL A 75 -11.85 -1.71 -4.07
N ARG A 76 -12.22 -2.98 -3.92
CA ARG A 76 -13.16 -3.69 -4.82
C ARG A 76 -14.53 -3.03 -4.87
N ARG A 77 -15.06 -2.59 -3.72
CA ARG A 77 -16.39 -1.96 -3.60
C ARG A 77 -16.52 -0.70 -4.44
N PHE A 78 -15.44 0.06 -4.61
CA PHE A 78 -15.47 1.36 -5.28
C PHE A 78 -14.93 1.32 -6.72
N LEU A 79 -14.37 0.21 -7.20
CA LEU A 79 -13.95 0.06 -8.60
C LEU A 79 -15.04 0.41 -9.62
N PRO A 80 -16.32 0.03 -9.43
CA PRO A 80 -17.38 0.43 -10.36
C PRO A 80 -17.53 1.95 -10.48
N ARG A 81 -17.41 2.69 -9.37
CA ARG A 81 -17.47 4.16 -9.37
C ARG A 81 -16.26 4.77 -10.08
N LEU A 82 -15.06 4.26 -9.81
CA LEU A 82 -13.83 4.67 -10.49
C LEU A 82 -13.95 4.46 -12.01
N LYS A 83 -14.47 3.30 -12.42
CA LYS A 83 -14.75 3.01 -13.83
C LYS A 83 -15.70 4.05 -14.43
N THR A 84 -16.86 4.27 -13.82
CA THR A 84 -17.86 5.21 -14.35
C THR A 84 -17.26 6.60 -14.54
N ARG A 85 -16.51 7.10 -13.55
CA ARG A 85 -15.84 8.41 -13.64
C ARG A 85 -14.77 8.46 -14.74
N LEU A 86 -13.92 7.43 -14.85
CA LEU A 86 -12.92 7.33 -15.91
C LEU A 86 -13.55 7.37 -17.30
N TYR A 87 -14.66 6.66 -17.51
CA TYR A 87 -15.38 6.64 -18.80
C TYR A 87 -15.98 8.00 -19.14
N GLN A 88 -16.52 8.71 -18.14
CA GLN A 88 -17.03 10.08 -18.33
C GLN A 88 -15.92 11.07 -18.70
N LEU A 89 -14.76 10.97 -18.05
CA LEU A 89 -13.64 11.91 -18.26
C LEU A 89 -12.92 11.73 -19.59
N LEU A 90 -12.96 10.53 -20.15
CA LEU A 90 -12.16 10.11 -21.31
C LEU A 90 -13.03 9.41 -22.34
N ASP A 91 -14.16 9.98 -22.76
CA ASP A 91 -15.20 9.35 -23.58
C ASP A 91 -14.76 8.93 -25.01
N LEU A 92 -14.22 7.72 -25.13
CA LEU A 92 -13.87 7.05 -26.38
C LEU A 92 -15.11 6.54 -27.12
N GLU A 93 -16.18 6.22 -26.39
CA GLU A 93 -17.40 5.66 -26.97
C GLU A 93 -18.08 6.68 -27.90
N SER A 94 -18.14 7.96 -27.54
CA SER A 94 -18.64 9.00 -28.45
C SER A 94 -17.81 9.15 -29.71
N VAL A 95 -16.47 9.14 -29.61
CA VAL A 95 -15.56 9.19 -30.78
C VAL A 95 -15.79 7.99 -31.69
N VAL A 96 -15.94 6.79 -31.12
CA VAL A 96 -16.23 5.56 -31.88
C VAL A 96 -17.62 5.61 -32.53
N GLN A 97 -18.62 6.19 -31.87
CA GLN A 97 -19.95 6.40 -32.44
C GLN A 97 -19.90 7.39 -33.61
N GLU A 98 -19.17 8.50 -33.48
CA GLU A 98 -18.97 9.47 -34.57
C GLU A 98 -18.28 8.79 -35.77
N LEU A 99 -17.23 8.01 -35.53
CA LEU A 99 -16.54 7.21 -36.56
C LEU A 99 -17.46 6.25 -37.33
N LYS A 100 -18.46 5.66 -36.66
CA LYS A 100 -19.44 4.76 -37.28
C LYS A 100 -20.48 5.51 -38.11
N SER A 101 -20.86 6.72 -37.67
CA SER A 101 -21.88 7.54 -38.34
C SER A 101 -21.35 8.27 -39.59
N LEU A 102 -20.04 8.47 -39.68
CA LEU A 102 -19.39 9.21 -40.76
C LEU A 102 -19.48 8.53 -42.12
N ASN A 103 -19.78 9.33 -43.14
CA ASN A 103 -19.81 8.87 -44.52
C ASN A 103 -18.39 8.59 -45.05
N LYS A 104 -18.24 7.56 -45.91
CA LYS A 104 -16.95 7.11 -46.46
C LYS A 104 -16.23 8.17 -47.31
N THR A 105 -16.95 9.19 -47.77
CA THR A 105 -16.42 10.34 -48.54
C THR A 105 -15.62 11.32 -47.68
N GLN A 106 -15.89 11.40 -46.37
CA GLN A 106 -15.24 12.33 -45.44
C GLN A 106 -13.93 11.74 -44.85
N LYS A 107 -13.00 11.37 -45.74
CA LYS A 107 -11.73 10.70 -45.36
C LYS A 107 -10.90 11.52 -44.37
N SER A 108 -10.82 12.84 -44.55
CA SER A 108 -10.02 13.72 -43.68
C SER A 108 -10.55 13.72 -42.24
N ARG A 109 -11.86 13.98 -42.07
CA ARG A 109 -12.52 13.97 -40.75
C ARG A 109 -12.41 12.61 -40.07
N ARG A 110 -12.62 11.52 -40.81
CA ARG A 110 -12.47 10.17 -40.29
C ARG A 110 -11.04 9.88 -39.81
N ASN A 111 -10.03 10.34 -40.55
CA ASN A 111 -8.64 10.16 -40.13
C ASN A 111 -8.34 10.94 -38.85
N ALA A 112 -8.84 12.18 -38.72
CA ALA A 112 -8.69 12.98 -37.50
C ALA A 112 -9.29 12.25 -36.28
N LEU A 113 -10.51 11.73 -36.39
CA LEU A 113 -11.13 10.98 -35.30
C LEU A 113 -10.41 9.67 -34.95
N TRP A 114 -9.77 9.01 -35.91
CA TRP A 114 -8.94 7.85 -35.60
C TRP A 114 -7.68 8.23 -34.83
N GLU A 115 -7.07 9.39 -35.12
CA GLU A 115 -5.96 9.92 -34.33
C GLU A 115 -6.41 10.33 -32.92
N ASP A 116 -7.60 10.94 -32.80
CA ASP A 116 -8.20 11.25 -31.50
C ASP A 116 -8.49 9.97 -30.71
N ALA A 117 -9.10 8.96 -31.34
CA ALA A 117 -9.37 7.66 -30.71
C ALA A 117 -8.08 6.96 -30.26
N LYS A 118 -6.99 7.06 -31.02
CA LYS A 118 -5.67 6.53 -30.67
C LYS A 118 -5.15 7.19 -29.38
N LEU A 119 -5.10 8.52 -29.35
CA LEU A 119 -4.60 9.26 -28.18
C LEU A 119 -5.48 9.01 -26.96
N LEU A 120 -6.80 9.00 -27.15
CA LEU A 120 -7.76 8.82 -26.07
C LEU A 120 -7.71 7.40 -25.49
N ALA A 121 -7.57 6.37 -26.33
CA ALA A 121 -7.43 4.99 -25.87
C ALA A 121 -6.17 4.76 -25.04
N VAL A 122 -5.03 5.30 -25.49
CA VAL A 122 -3.76 5.20 -24.75
C VAL A 122 -3.82 6.01 -23.46
N THR A 123 -4.33 7.24 -23.51
CA THR A 123 -4.53 8.09 -22.32
C THR A 123 -5.41 7.40 -21.30
N ARG A 124 -6.53 6.81 -21.74
CA ARG A 124 -7.47 6.12 -20.86
C ARG A 124 -6.86 4.88 -20.22
N TYR A 125 -6.13 4.07 -21.00
CA TYR A 125 -5.44 2.90 -20.50
C TYR A 125 -4.42 3.24 -19.41
N LEU A 126 -3.53 4.20 -19.67
CA LEU A 126 -2.51 4.61 -18.70
C LEU A 126 -3.12 5.32 -17.48
N THR A 127 -4.11 6.18 -17.69
CA THR A 127 -4.82 6.86 -16.58
C THR A 127 -5.49 5.82 -15.67
N ALA A 128 -6.08 4.77 -16.23
CA ALA A 128 -6.69 3.71 -15.43
C ALA A 128 -5.66 2.95 -14.57
N LEU A 129 -4.48 2.64 -15.11
CA LEU A 129 -3.41 1.97 -14.36
C LEU A 129 -2.88 2.85 -13.23
N VAL A 130 -2.59 4.12 -13.51
CA VAL A 130 -2.11 5.08 -12.51
C VAL A 130 -3.15 5.33 -11.44
N ALA A 131 -4.41 5.58 -11.83
CA ALA A 131 -5.50 5.78 -10.90
C ALA A 131 -5.75 4.54 -10.05
N PHE A 132 -5.67 3.34 -10.62
CA PHE A 132 -5.82 2.10 -9.86
C PHE A 132 -4.71 1.93 -8.81
N GLY A 133 -3.45 2.21 -9.15
CA GLY A 133 -2.34 2.16 -8.19
C GLY A 133 -2.44 3.21 -7.08
N LEU A 134 -2.73 4.46 -7.44
CA LEU A 134 -2.95 5.53 -6.47
C LEU A 134 -4.16 5.26 -5.57
N TRP A 135 -5.23 4.68 -6.12
CA TRP A 135 -6.39 4.25 -5.35
C TRP A 135 -6.04 3.22 -4.27
N HIS A 136 -5.15 2.28 -4.57
CA HIS A 136 -4.67 1.32 -3.56
C HIS A 136 -3.90 2.02 -2.46
N LEU A 137 -2.96 2.90 -2.81
CA LEU A 137 -2.19 3.66 -1.82
C LEU A 137 -3.10 4.48 -0.91
N LEU A 138 -4.08 5.19 -1.47
CA LEU A 138 -5.02 6.01 -0.71
C LEU A 138 -5.86 5.14 0.25
N VAL A 139 -6.51 4.10 -0.27
CA VAL A 139 -7.42 3.27 0.54
C VAL A 139 -6.66 2.56 1.66
N PHE A 140 -5.51 1.96 1.37
CA PHE A 140 -4.72 1.28 2.39
C PHE A 140 -4.19 2.26 3.43
N ALA A 141 -3.77 3.46 3.03
CA ALA A 141 -3.34 4.49 3.97
C ALA A 141 -4.52 4.94 4.87
N GLN A 142 -5.67 5.30 4.29
CA GLN A 142 -6.84 5.75 5.05
C GLN A 142 -7.37 4.69 6.03
N VAL A 143 -7.49 3.44 5.56
CA VAL A 143 -7.97 2.35 6.41
C VAL A 143 -6.94 2.02 7.50
N SER A 144 -5.64 2.15 7.22
CA SER A 144 -4.59 1.98 8.25
C SER A 144 -4.58 3.09 9.30
N VAL A 145 -4.83 4.35 8.91
CA VAL A 145 -5.03 5.46 9.85
C VAL A 145 -6.18 5.14 10.82
N ILE A 146 -7.32 4.69 10.29
CA ILE A 146 -8.47 4.29 11.13
C ILE A 146 -8.14 3.04 11.96
N GLY A 147 -7.51 2.05 11.34
CA GLY A 147 -7.13 0.78 11.98
C GLY A 147 -6.22 1.00 13.19
N LYS A 148 -5.28 1.95 13.10
CA LYS A 148 -4.45 2.39 14.23
C LYS A 148 -5.32 2.94 15.36
N ARG A 149 -6.22 3.88 15.07
CA ARG A 149 -7.10 4.48 16.10
C ARG A 149 -7.96 3.44 16.79
N VAL A 150 -8.51 2.49 16.04
CA VAL A 150 -9.28 1.35 16.56
C VAL A 150 -8.40 0.44 17.43
N PHE A 151 -7.17 0.15 16.99
CA PHE A 151 -6.21 -0.67 17.72
C PHE A 151 -5.77 -0.03 19.04
N GLU A 152 -5.40 1.25 19.02
CA GLU A 152 -5.03 2.02 20.23
C GLU A 152 -6.19 2.08 21.21
N ARG A 153 -7.41 2.30 20.71
CA ARG A 153 -8.60 2.30 21.54
C ARG A 153 -8.85 0.95 22.20
N SER A 154 -8.60 -0.17 21.51
CA SER A 154 -8.69 -1.51 22.11
C SER A 154 -7.74 -1.74 23.30
N LYS A 155 -6.73 -0.87 23.50
CA LYS A 155 -5.85 -0.87 24.68
C LYS A 155 -6.44 -0.14 25.87
N ALA A 156 -7.33 0.82 25.65
CA ALA A 156 -7.94 1.63 26.70
C ALA A 156 -9.19 0.92 27.24
N THR A 157 -9.07 0.31 28.42
CA THR A 157 -10.08 -0.63 28.98
C THR A 157 -11.26 0.02 29.71
N ASP A 158 -11.38 1.35 29.74
CA ASP A 158 -12.41 2.02 30.54
C ASP A 158 -13.67 2.35 29.74
N LEU A 159 -14.82 1.85 30.19
CA LEU A 159 -16.14 2.09 29.60
C LEU A 159 -16.94 3.02 30.52
N SER A 160 -16.99 4.31 30.19
CA SER A 160 -17.87 5.29 30.83
C SER A 160 -18.89 5.83 29.81
N ALA A 161 -20.05 6.30 30.26
CA ALA A 161 -21.11 6.82 29.36
C ALA A 161 -20.65 8.03 28.50
N ARG A 162 -19.64 8.79 28.95
CA ARG A 162 -19.02 9.87 28.15
C ARG A 162 -18.18 9.34 26.99
N LEU A 163 -17.68 8.10 27.07
CA LEU A 163 -16.94 7.45 25.99
C LEU A 163 -17.86 6.97 24.86
N GLN A 164 -19.12 6.62 25.15
CA GLN A 164 -20.09 6.25 24.10
C GLN A 164 -20.40 7.42 23.16
N GLN A 165 -20.63 8.62 23.69
CA GLN A 165 -20.85 9.81 22.84
C GLN A 165 -19.61 10.19 22.03
N ARG A 166 -18.41 9.97 22.59
CA ARG A 166 -17.15 10.18 21.89
C ARG A 166 -16.94 9.13 20.79
N GLU A 167 -17.30 7.88 21.05
CA GLU A 167 -17.28 6.78 20.08
C GLU A 167 -18.17 7.08 18.89
N GLU A 168 -19.42 7.51 19.12
CA GLU A 168 -20.31 7.91 18.04
C GLU A 168 -19.77 9.10 17.23
N ALA A 169 -19.00 10.00 17.85
CA ALA A 169 -18.33 11.10 17.15
C ALA A 169 -17.13 10.61 16.33
N GLU A 170 -16.30 9.72 16.88
CA GLU A 170 -15.16 9.11 16.20
C GLU A 170 -15.61 8.24 15.02
N GLU A 171 -16.67 7.43 15.16
CA GLU A 171 -17.24 6.65 14.06
C GLU A 171 -17.76 7.55 12.93
N ARG A 172 -18.45 8.64 13.27
CA ARG A 172 -18.88 9.64 12.28
C ARG A 172 -17.68 10.29 11.59
N ALA A 173 -16.60 10.57 12.34
CA ALA A 173 -15.37 11.10 11.78
C ALA A 173 -14.67 10.09 10.85
N HIS A 174 -14.61 8.81 11.20
CA HIS A 174 -14.08 7.75 10.33
C HIS A 174 -14.85 7.68 9.00
N HIS A 175 -16.18 7.71 9.07
CA HIS A 175 -17.02 7.72 7.88
C HIS A 175 -16.79 8.96 7.01
N ALA A 176 -16.74 10.14 7.62
CA ALA A 176 -16.51 11.40 6.91
C ALA A 176 -15.10 11.47 6.29
N PHE A 177 -14.09 10.94 6.99
CA PHE A 177 -12.71 10.88 6.52
C PHE A 177 -12.59 9.97 5.29
N LEU A 178 -13.16 8.76 5.34
CA LEU A 178 -13.20 7.86 4.18
C LEU A 178 -13.99 8.51 3.04
N SER A 179 -15.22 8.96 3.28
CA SER A 179 -16.07 9.48 2.21
C SER A 179 -15.43 10.70 1.52
N SER A 180 -14.90 11.66 2.29
CA SER A 180 -14.29 12.87 1.73
C SER A 180 -13.04 12.60 0.91
N GLY A 181 -12.16 11.68 1.36
CA GLY A 181 -10.98 11.29 0.59
C GLY A 181 -11.33 10.58 -0.71
N LEU A 182 -12.27 9.63 -0.66
CA LEU A 182 -12.72 8.89 -1.85
C LEU A 182 -13.49 9.79 -2.83
N GLU A 183 -14.29 10.73 -2.35
CA GLU A 183 -14.99 11.72 -3.17
C GLU A 183 -14.01 12.66 -3.86
N TYR A 184 -13.05 13.24 -3.11
CA TYR A 184 -11.99 14.06 -3.68
C TYR A 184 -11.22 13.30 -4.78
N PHE A 185 -10.84 12.05 -4.52
CA PHE A 185 -10.12 11.25 -5.49
C PHE A 185 -10.90 11.07 -6.79
N LEU A 186 -12.18 10.72 -6.69
CA LEU A 186 -13.05 10.44 -7.84
C LEU A 186 -13.46 11.68 -8.62
N ASP A 187 -13.68 12.80 -7.94
CA ASP A 187 -14.27 14.00 -8.55
C ASP A 187 -13.22 15.03 -8.98
N GLU A 188 -12.11 15.18 -8.23
CA GLU A 188 -11.06 16.16 -8.55
C GLU A 188 -9.75 15.49 -8.97
N ALA A 189 -9.21 14.59 -8.14
CA ALA A 189 -7.87 14.07 -8.36
C ALA A 189 -7.77 13.26 -9.66
N LEU A 190 -8.81 12.50 -10.00
CA LEU A 190 -8.88 11.75 -11.26
C LEU A 190 -8.75 12.66 -12.49
N GLY A 191 -9.32 13.87 -12.44
CA GLY A 191 -9.15 14.89 -13.48
C GLY A 191 -7.73 15.40 -13.58
N LYS A 192 -7.05 15.58 -12.44
CA LYS A 192 -5.63 15.98 -12.37
C LYS A 192 -4.71 14.87 -12.92
N ILE A 193 -4.95 13.61 -12.53
CA ILE A 193 -4.22 12.43 -13.02
C ILE A 193 -4.40 12.30 -14.54
N LYS A 194 -5.64 12.41 -15.04
CA LYS A 194 -5.93 12.42 -16.47
C LYS A 194 -5.11 13.49 -17.20
N THR A 195 -5.12 14.72 -16.70
CA THR A 195 -4.41 15.85 -17.32
C THR A 195 -2.90 15.61 -17.36
N HIS A 196 -2.33 15.05 -16.29
CA HIS A 196 -0.92 14.65 -16.24
C HIS A 196 -0.58 13.59 -17.30
N VAL A 197 -1.33 12.50 -17.34
CA VAL A 197 -1.11 11.42 -18.32
C VAL A 197 -1.34 11.91 -19.74
N GLU A 198 -2.38 12.69 -19.98
CA GLU A 198 -2.70 13.24 -21.31
C GLU A 198 -1.57 14.14 -21.84
N ALA A 199 -0.95 14.95 -20.98
CA ALA A 199 0.20 15.76 -21.36
C ALA A 199 1.38 14.89 -21.83
N VAL A 200 1.68 13.80 -21.12
CA VAL A 200 2.75 12.85 -21.47
C VAL A 200 2.43 12.12 -22.78
N VAL A 201 1.21 11.63 -22.94
CA VAL A 201 0.76 10.92 -24.15
C VAL A 201 0.82 11.83 -25.37
N ARG A 202 0.44 13.11 -25.23
CA ARG A 202 0.50 14.08 -26.33
C ARG A 202 1.94 14.45 -26.70
N ALA A 203 2.84 14.56 -25.73
CA ALA A 203 4.24 14.91 -25.95
C ALA A 203 5.09 13.78 -26.55
N ASN A 204 4.64 12.53 -26.49
CA ASN A 204 5.42 11.38 -26.94
C ASN A 204 5.55 11.30 -28.48
N GLU A 205 6.76 11.51 -28.99
CA GLU A 205 7.04 11.55 -30.43
C GLU A 205 6.73 10.23 -31.16
N GLN A 206 7.03 9.08 -30.54
CA GLN A 206 6.79 7.77 -31.12
C GLN A 206 5.30 7.55 -31.41
N LEU A 207 4.42 7.86 -30.45
CA LEU A 207 2.97 7.75 -30.64
C LEU A 207 2.44 8.77 -31.67
N GLN A 208 3.02 9.97 -31.74
CA GLN A 208 2.62 10.96 -32.75
C GLN A 208 3.03 10.55 -34.17
N ALA A 209 4.17 9.86 -34.31
CA ALA A 209 4.64 9.30 -35.57
C ALA A 209 3.74 8.16 -36.08
N TRP A 210 3.10 7.43 -35.18
CA TRP A 210 2.13 6.39 -35.52
C TRP A 210 0.85 6.99 -36.11
N LYS A 211 0.61 6.72 -37.40
CA LYS A 211 -0.60 7.16 -38.12
C LYS A 211 -1.53 6.00 -38.37
N VAL A 212 -2.76 6.09 -37.85
CA VAL A 212 -3.78 5.03 -37.99
C VAL A 212 -4.16 4.81 -39.45
N SER A 213 -4.17 5.89 -40.24
CA SER A 213 -4.49 5.85 -41.68
C SER A 213 -3.54 4.99 -42.50
N ARG A 214 -2.28 4.83 -42.06
CA ARG A 214 -1.26 4.04 -42.77
C ARG A 214 -1.48 2.54 -42.63
N LYS A 215 -2.33 2.09 -41.70
CA LYS A 215 -2.59 0.67 -41.40
C LYS A 215 -1.31 -0.14 -41.17
N ALA A 216 -0.25 0.51 -40.69
CA ALA A 216 1.00 -0.14 -40.35
C ALA A 216 0.76 -1.17 -39.24
N ALA A 217 1.38 -2.33 -39.39
CA ALA A 217 1.41 -3.34 -38.35
C ALA A 217 2.29 -2.84 -37.21
N VAL A 218 1.82 -2.96 -35.97
CA VAL A 218 2.58 -2.58 -34.78
C VAL A 218 3.23 -3.84 -34.22
N ARG A 219 4.56 -3.84 -34.17
CA ARG A 219 5.30 -4.99 -33.64
C ARG A 219 5.32 -4.97 -32.10
N ALA A 220 5.52 -6.15 -31.51
CA ALA A 220 5.54 -6.28 -30.05
C ALA A 220 6.63 -5.43 -29.39
N ASP A 221 7.83 -5.41 -29.97
CA ASP A 221 8.94 -4.57 -29.54
C ASP A 221 8.61 -3.08 -29.60
N GLU A 222 7.92 -2.64 -30.65
CA GLU A 222 7.50 -1.25 -30.81
C GLU A 222 6.44 -0.84 -29.77
N LEU A 223 5.46 -1.72 -29.51
CA LEU A 223 4.43 -1.49 -28.50
C LEU A 223 5.03 -1.46 -27.09
N ASN A 224 5.88 -2.43 -26.76
CA ASN A 224 6.52 -2.50 -25.45
C ASN A 224 7.45 -1.32 -25.21
N ALA A 225 8.23 -0.91 -26.22
CA ALA A 225 9.06 0.30 -26.14
C ALA A 225 8.21 1.57 -25.91
N LEU A 226 7.07 1.70 -26.62
CA LEU A 226 6.16 2.83 -26.44
C LEU A 226 5.58 2.85 -25.02
N LEU A 227 5.04 1.72 -24.55
CA LEU A 227 4.41 1.62 -23.23
C LEU A 227 5.42 1.90 -22.12
N GLN A 228 6.64 1.37 -22.23
CA GLN A 228 7.71 1.64 -21.28
C GLN A 228 8.12 3.11 -21.28
N ALA A 229 8.28 3.73 -22.46
CA ALA A 229 8.62 5.14 -22.58
C ALA A 229 7.54 6.05 -21.98
N LEU A 230 6.27 5.76 -22.25
CA LEU A 230 5.14 6.48 -21.66
C LEU A 230 5.09 6.28 -20.14
N PHE A 231 5.31 5.06 -19.65
CA PHE A 231 5.31 4.77 -18.22
C PHE A 231 6.40 5.53 -17.47
N VAL A 232 7.64 5.49 -17.95
CA VAL A 232 8.76 6.22 -17.35
C VAL A 232 8.50 7.74 -17.35
N ALA A 233 7.90 8.28 -18.41
CA ALA A 233 7.56 9.69 -18.49
C ALA A 233 6.36 10.10 -17.62
N VAL A 234 5.48 9.16 -17.26
CA VAL A 234 4.36 9.38 -16.34
C VAL A 234 4.81 9.34 -14.88
N LEU A 235 5.79 8.51 -14.54
CA LEU A 235 6.30 8.35 -13.17
C LEU A 235 6.93 9.63 -12.60
N PRO A 236 7.05 9.73 -11.26
CA PRO A 236 7.81 10.80 -10.62
C PRO A 236 9.22 10.88 -11.19
N SER A 237 9.67 12.10 -11.52
CA SER A 237 11.02 12.31 -12.02
C SER A 237 12.08 11.88 -10.99
N PRO A 238 13.30 11.49 -11.44
CA PRO A 238 14.39 11.19 -10.52
C PRO A 238 14.71 12.33 -9.55
N ALA A 239 14.46 13.59 -9.95
CA ALA A 239 14.61 14.74 -9.08
C ALA A 239 13.56 14.78 -7.97
N ALA A 240 12.31 14.42 -8.25
CA ALA A 240 11.27 14.30 -7.24
C ALA A 240 11.54 13.17 -6.25
N VAL A 241 12.13 12.07 -6.72
CA VAL A 241 12.55 10.94 -5.87
C VAL A 241 13.68 11.35 -4.93
N ALA A 242 14.73 11.96 -5.48
CA ALA A 242 15.84 12.47 -4.68
C ALA A 242 15.41 13.55 -3.68
N ALA A 243 14.44 14.39 -4.05
CA ALA A 243 13.86 15.37 -3.14
C ALA A 243 13.08 14.70 -1.99
N ALA A 244 12.34 13.61 -2.26
CA ALA A 244 11.66 12.85 -1.22
C ALA A 244 12.66 12.24 -0.23
N GLU A 245 13.73 11.61 -0.71
CA GLU A 245 14.79 11.02 0.15
C GLU A 245 15.47 12.08 1.04
N LYS A 246 15.70 13.28 0.51
CA LYS A 246 16.34 14.39 1.22
C LYS A 246 15.36 15.26 2.02
N HIS A 247 14.07 14.95 2.01
CA HIS A 247 13.02 15.76 2.62
C HIS A 247 13.00 17.22 2.11
N GLU A 248 13.32 17.41 0.83
CA GLU A 248 13.32 18.71 0.17
C GLU A 248 11.95 19.00 -0.47
N PRO A 249 11.47 20.26 -0.40
CA PRO A 249 10.21 20.63 -1.03
C PRO A 249 10.34 20.57 -2.57
N SER A 250 9.54 19.70 -3.20
CA SER A 250 9.41 19.61 -4.65
C SER A 250 7.96 19.82 -5.07
N ALA A 251 7.75 20.68 -6.09
CA ALA A 251 6.43 20.92 -6.67
C ALA A 251 5.83 19.63 -7.27
N GLU A 252 6.68 18.77 -7.83
CA GLU A 252 6.26 17.49 -8.37
C GLU A 252 5.88 16.50 -7.26
N LEU A 253 6.66 16.45 -6.17
CA LEU A 253 6.33 15.63 -5.01
C LEU A 253 4.98 16.05 -4.40
N ARG A 254 4.76 17.36 -4.25
CA ARG A 254 3.47 17.91 -3.79
C ARG A 254 2.34 17.49 -4.71
N LYS A 255 2.52 17.57 -6.03
CA LYS A 255 1.52 17.13 -7.01
C LYS A 255 1.12 15.66 -6.85
N TRP A 256 2.08 14.76 -6.60
CA TRP A 256 1.78 13.34 -6.36
C TRP A 256 0.98 13.09 -5.08
N ARG A 257 1.25 13.87 -4.02
CA ARG A 257 0.47 13.83 -2.78
C ARG A 257 -0.94 14.41 -2.99
N GLU A 258 -1.04 15.50 -3.75
CA GLU A 258 -2.31 16.11 -4.14
C GLU A 258 -3.19 15.20 -5.01
N PHE A 259 -2.63 14.16 -5.65
CA PHE A 259 -3.45 13.15 -6.33
C PHE A 259 -4.19 12.22 -5.36
N LEU A 260 -3.77 12.15 -4.09
CA LEU A 260 -4.36 11.26 -3.10
C LEU A 260 -5.29 12.01 -2.16
N ILE A 261 -4.88 13.21 -1.74
CA ILE A 261 -5.60 14.01 -0.74
C ILE A 261 -5.64 15.49 -1.14
N TYR A 262 -6.69 16.19 -0.72
CA TYR A 262 -6.83 17.63 -0.93
C TYR A 262 -5.81 18.42 -0.08
N PRO A 263 -5.25 19.53 -0.62
CA PRO A 263 -4.18 20.29 0.03
C PRO A 263 -4.64 21.13 1.23
N ASP A 264 -5.90 21.56 1.27
CA ASP A 264 -6.39 22.54 2.24
C ASP A 264 -7.45 21.98 3.19
N LYS A 265 -7.39 22.38 4.46
CA LYS A 265 -8.47 22.13 5.43
C LYS A 265 -9.76 22.76 4.92
N GLN A 266 -10.82 21.96 4.76
CA GLN A 266 -12.11 22.51 4.36
C GLN A 266 -12.76 23.22 5.55
N LYS A 267 -13.40 24.37 5.29
CA LYS A 267 -14.09 25.14 6.34
C LYS A 267 -15.21 24.32 6.95
N GLY A 268 -15.21 24.15 8.28
CA GLY A 268 -16.24 23.43 9.02
C GLY A 268 -16.00 21.93 9.20
N GLN A 269 -14.79 21.43 8.90
CA GLN A 269 -14.42 20.04 9.20
C GLN A 269 -14.31 19.80 10.72
N ASP A 270 -14.81 18.64 11.15
CA ASP A 270 -14.70 18.16 12.53
C ASP A 270 -13.22 17.99 12.93
N GLU A 271 -12.87 18.32 14.18
CA GLU A 271 -11.51 18.18 14.71
C GLU A 271 -10.99 16.74 14.61
N HIS A 272 -11.85 15.73 14.79
CA HIS A 272 -11.47 14.32 14.65
C HIS A 272 -11.10 14.00 13.20
N VAL A 273 -11.83 14.54 12.23
CA VAL A 273 -11.51 14.38 10.80
C VAL A 273 -10.19 15.07 10.47
N ILE A 274 -9.97 16.29 11.00
CA ILE A 274 -8.70 17.01 10.83
C ILE A 274 -7.53 16.19 11.39
N SER A 275 -7.70 15.55 12.54
CA SER A 275 -6.65 14.69 13.10
C SER A 275 -6.33 13.50 12.20
N LEU A 276 -7.33 12.82 11.64
CA LEU A 276 -7.12 11.70 10.70
C LEU A 276 -6.44 12.15 9.41
N LEU A 277 -6.77 13.35 8.91
CA LEU A 277 -6.13 13.94 7.75
C LEU A 277 -4.66 14.28 8.01
N ASN A 278 -4.33 14.78 9.20
CA ASN A 278 -2.94 15.04 9.56
C ASN A 278 -2.15 13.74 9.62
N ASP A 279 -2.67 12.68 10.25
CA ASP A 279 -2.01 11.37 10.29
C ASP A 279 -1.77 10.82 8.87
N LEU A 280 -2.73 11.02 7.95
CA LEU A 280 -2.57 10.66 6.55
C LEU A 280 -1.52 11.52 5.83
N TRP A 281 -1.48 12.82 6.10
CA TRP A 281 -0.46 13.71 5.54
C TRP A 281 0.93 13.32 6.01
N ASP A 282 1.12 13.07 7.32
CA ASP A 282 2.39 12.63 7.89
C ASP A 282 2.86 11.34 7.20
N LEU A 283 1.94 10.38 6.99
CA LEU A 283 2.24 9.15 6.26
C LEU A 283 2.66 9.41 4.81
N LEU A 284 1.98 10.31 4.09
CA LEU A 284 2.34 10.69 2.71
C LEU A 284 3.62 11.53 2.62
N GLU A 285 4.00 12.17 3.73
CA GLU A 285 5.23 12.94 3.86
C GLU A 285 6.46 12.08 4.22
N SER A 286 6.23 10.86 4.70
CA SER A 286 7.27 9.87 4.97
C SER A 286 8.15 9.54 3.75
N ASP A 287 9.36 9.08 4.04
CA ASP A 287 10.31 8.53 3.06
C ASP A 287 9.82 7.23 2.41
N LEU A 288 8.82 6.57 3.00
CA LEU A 288 8.22 5.33 2.51
C LEU A 288 7.22 5.56 1.37
N PHE A 289 6.66 6.75 1.24
CA PHE A 289 5.64 7.05 0.23
C PHE A 289 6.15 6.85 -1.20
N MET A 290 7.30 7.43 -1.53
CA MET A 290 7.82 7.42 -2.90
C MET A 290 8.23 6.01 -3.36
N PRO A 291 8.96 5.20 -2.56
CA PRO A 291 9.21 3.80 -2.89
C PRO A 291 7.93 2.99 -3.08
N ALA A 292 6.94 3.14 -2.19
CA ALA A 292 5.66 2.45 -2.30
C ALA A 292 4.92 2.81 -3.60
N LEU A 293 4.92 4.09 -3.98
CA LEU A 293 4.34 4.58 -5.23
C LEU A 293 5.04 3.98 -6.46
N GLN A 294 6.36 4.08 -6.52
CA GLN A 294 7.12 3.61 -7.68
C GLN A 294 7.03 2.09 -7.85
N HIS A 295 7.15 1.35 -6.75
CA HIS A 295 7.10 -0.11 -6.77
C HIS A 295 5.70 -0.60 -7.15
N SER A 296 4.65 -0.04 -6.55
CA SER A 296 3.26 -0.43 -6.86
C SER A 296 2.91 -0.14 -8.33
N LEU A 297 3.22 1.05 -8.83
CA LEU A 297 2.97 1.40 -10.24
C LEU A 297 3.86 0.58 -11.19
N GLY A 298 5.12 0.33 -10.83
CA GLY A 298 6.04 -0.50 -11.61
C GLY A 298 5.52 -1.94 -11.78
N PHE A 299 5.08 -2.54 -10.67
CA PHE A 299 4.46 -3.86 -10.68
C PHE A 299 3.18 -3.88 -11.52
N LEU A 300 2.28 -2.93 -11.30
CA LEU A 300 0.99 -2.87 -12.00
C LEU A 300 1.18 -2.70 -13.51
N CYS A 301 1.95 -1.69 -13.93
CA CYS A 301 2.18 -1.42 -15.34
C CYS A 301 2.98 -2.54 -16.01
N GLY A 302 4.00 -3.09 -15.35
CA GLY A 302 4.79 -4.19 -15.89
C GLY A 302 3.94 -5.42 -16.20
N ASN A 303 3.09 -5.84 -15.26
CA ASN A 303 2.20 -6.97 -15.50
C ASN A 303 1.07 -6.64 -16.48
N ALA A 304 0.51 -5.43 -16.45
CA ALA A 304 -0.54 -5.03 -17.40
C ALA A 304 -0.03 -4.94 -18.83
N PHE A 305 1.22 -4.50 -19.04
CA PHE A 305 1.84 -4.49 -20.36
C PHE A 305 2.09 -5.91 -20.87
N GLN A 306 2.52 -6.82 -19.99
CA GLN A 306 2.65 -8.23 -20.33
C GLN A 306 1.29 -8.87 -20.70
N ASP A 307 0.25 -8.62 -19.89
CA ASP A 307 -1.09 -9.15 -20.15
C ASP A 307 -1.66 -8.59 -21.47
N LEU A 308 -1.38 -7.32 -21.80
CA LEU A 308 -1.71 -6.72 -23.09
C LEU A 308 -0.91 -7.36 -24.24
N ASP A 309 0.39 -7.61 -24.07
CA ASP A 309 1.24 -8.28 -25.07
C ASP A 309 0.69 -9.68 -25.38
N ASP A 310 0.33 -10.46 -24.36
CA ASP A 310 -0.23 -11.80 -24.51
C ASP A 310 -1.59 -11.78 -25.23
N VAL A 311 -2.42 -10.76 -24.99
CA VAL A 311 -3.70 -10.59 -25.69
C VAL A 311 -3.50 -10.26 -27.17
N VAL A 312 -2.55 -9.37 -27.46
CA VAL A 312 -2.29 -8.84 -28.81
C VAL A 312 -1.52 -9.84 -29.66
N TYR A 313 -0.45 -10.42 -29.12
CA TYR A 313 0.53 -11.25 -29.83
C TYR A 313 0.47 -12.74 -29.46
N GLY A 314 -0.33 -13.12 -28.46
CA GLY A 314 -0.39 -14.49 -27.96
C GLY A 314 0.58 -14.73 -26.79
N PRO A 315 0.36 -15.79 -26.00
CA PRO A 315 1.08 -16.01 -24.75
C PRO A 315 2.59 -16.14 -24.95
N SER A 316 3.34 -15.41 -24.12
CA SER A 316 4.80 -15.39 -24.14
C SER A 316 5.44 -16.61 -23.48
N LYS A 317 4.69 -17.33 -22.61
CA LYS A 317 5.14 -18.55 -21.93
C LYS A 317 4.33 -19.76 -22.40
N PRO A 318 4.97 -20.93 -22.66
CA PRO A 318 4.23 -22.16 -22.83
C PRO A 318 3.58 -22.52 -21.49
N GLU A 319 2.26 -22.75 -21.50
CA GLU A 319 1.62 -23.44 -20.38
C GLU A 319 2.28 -24.82 -20.27
N VAL A 320 2.91 -25.08 -19.12
CA VAL A 320 3.54 -26.36 -18.83
C VAL A 320 2.41 -27.32 -18.48
N GLU A 321 1.86 -28.01 -19.47
CA GLU A 321 1.18 -29.29 -19.27
C GLU A 321 1.22 -30.12 -20.57
N ASP A 322 1.91 -31.25 -20.44
CA ASP A 322 2.03 -32.44 -21.29
C ASP A 322 1.30 -32.48 -22.65
N THR A 323 2.06 -32.31 -23.73
CA THR A 323 2.24 -33.24 -24.86
C THR A 323 3.00 -32.50 -25.97
N ALA A 324 3.58 -33.23 -26.93
CA ALA A 324 4.36 -32.72 -28.06
C ALA A 324 3.57 -31.75 -28.98
N ALA A 325 3.23 -30.56 -28.48
CA ALA A 325 2.54 -29.51 -29.20
C ALA A 325 3.56 -28.50 -29.74
N GLU A 326 3.38 -28.10 -30.99
CA GLU A 326 4.17 -27.08 -31.69
C GLU A 326 4.37 -25.83 -30.80
N PRO A 327 5.54 -25.14 -30.89
CA PRO A 327 5.77 -23.92 -30.13
C PRO A 327 4.61 -22.92 -30.37
N PRO A 328 4.15 -22.21 -29.33
CA PRO A 328 3.00 -21.31 -29.44
C PRO A 328 3.24 -20.31 -30.57
N LYS A 329 2.41 -20.41 -31.63
CA LYS A 329 2.50 -19.53 -32.80
C LYS A 329 2.05 -18.13 -32.37
N LYS A 330 3.01 -17.20 -32.24
CA LYS A 330 2.72 -15.78 -32.02
C LYS A 330 1.77 -15.27 -33.11
N LYS A 331 0.73 -14.56 -32.71
CA LYS A 331 -0.23 -13.91 -33.62
C LYS A 331 0.53 -12.90 -34.50
N PRO A 332 0.09 -12.72 -35.77
CA PRO A 332 0.68 -11.71 -36.63
C PRO A 332 0.45 -10.31 -36.05
N ALA A 333 1.44 -9.43 -36.23
CA ALA A 333 1.38 -8.05 -35.76
C ALA A 333 0.13 -7.33 -36.29
N PRO A 334 -0.75 -6.81 -35.41
CA PRO A 334 -1.99 -6.19 -35.85
C PRO A 334 -1.76 -4.77 -36.35
N PRO A 335 -2.64 -4.25 -37.22
CA PRO A 335 -2.66 -2.82 -37.52
C PRO A 335 -3.04 -2.01 -36.28
N LEU A 336 -2.51 -0.79 -36.16
CA LEU A 336 -2.76 0.12 -35.03
C LEU A 336 -4.24 0.29 -34.64
N ALA A 337 -5.14 0.33 -35.63
CA ALA A 337 -6.57 0.46 -35.37
C ALA A 337 -7.16 -0.70 -34.54
N LYS A 338 -6.54 -1.89 -34.57
CA LYS A 338 -6.94 -3.04 -33.76
C LYS A 338 -6.38 -3.00 -32.34
N LEU A 339 -5.38 -2.16 -32.05
CA LEU A 339 -4.87 -1.99 -30.68
C LEU A 339 -5.85 -1.21 -29.80
N ILE A 340 -6.58 -0.24 -30.37
CA ILE A 340 -7.58 0.57 -29.67
C ILE A 340 -8.61 -0.29 -28.91
N PRO A 341 -9.31 -1.26 -29.53
CA PRO A 341 -10.23 -2.13 -28.80
C PRO A 341 -9.53 -3.09 -27.83
N CYS A 342 -8.28 -3.49 -28.07
CA CYS A 342 -7.52 -4.31 -27.12
C CYS A 342 -7.22 -3.54 -25.82
N LEU A 343 -6.76 -2.29 -25.93
CA LEU A 343 -6.53 -1.41 -24.78
C LEU A 343 -7.82 -1.20 -23.97
N GLN A 344 -8.94 -0.99 -24.65
CA GLN A 344 -10.24 -0.84 -24.01
C GLN A 344 -10.69 -2.14 -23.30
N ALA A 345 -10.39 -3.31 -23.87
CA ALA A 345 -10.70 -4.61 -23.28
C ALA A 345 -9.86 -4.87 -22.01
N GLU A 346 -8.55 -4.61 -22.04
CA GLU A 346 -7.68 -4.80 -20.86
C GLU A 346 -8.04 -3.87 -19.72
N MET A 347 -8.30 -2.59 -20.02
CA MET A 347 -8.80 -1.65 -19.01
C MET A 347 -10.14 -2.12 -18.41
N ASN A 348 -11.05 -2.63 -19.25
CA ASN A 348 -12.30 -3.19 -18.78
C ASN A 348 -12.07 -4.35 -17.81
N LYS A 349 -11.18 -5.30 -18.13
CA LYS A 349 -10.85 -6.41 -17.22
C LYS A 349 -10.31 -5.92 -15.88
N LEU A 350 -9.43 -4.91 -15.89
CA LEU A 350 -8.89 -4.27 -14.69
C LEU A 350 -9.99 -3.68 -13.79
N LEU A 351 -11.03 -3.07 -14.37
CA LEU A 351 -12.01 -2.27 -13.64
C LEU A 351 -13.39 -2.92 -13.46
N LEU A 352 -13.69 -4.04 -14.12
CA LEU A 352 -15.04 -4.64 -14.13
C LEU A 352 -15.25 -5.83 -13.19
N SER A 353 -14.21 -6.52 -12.74
CA SER A 353 -14.43 -7.89 -12.29
C SER A 353 -14.63 -8.04 -10.78
N SER A 354 -15.77 -8.66 -10.46
CA SER A 354 -16.17 -9.16 -9.15
C SER A 354 -15.92 -10.67 -9.16
N GLY A 355 -14.81 -11.10 -8.56
CA GLY A 355 -14.44 -12.53 -8.48
C GLY A 355 -13.00 -12.71 -7.99
N PRO A 356 -12.66 -13.86 -7.39
CA PRO A 356 -11.31 -14.14 -6.90
C PRO A 356 -10.26 -14.19 -8.03
N ASP A 357 -10.65 -14.61 -9.23
CA ASP A 357 -9.77 -14.70 -10.41
C ASP A 357 -9.81 -13.45 -11.30
N SER A 358 -10.33 -12.34 -10.76
CA SER A 358 -10.37 -11.06 -11.47
C SER A 358 -8.97 -10.47 -11.67
N TYR A 359 -8.78 -9.70 -12.74
CA TYR A 359 -7.56 -8.88 -12.92
C TYR A 359 -7.37 -7.94 -11.73
N ALA A 360 -8.46 -7.31 -11.27
CA ALA A 360 -8.46 -6.51 -10.05
C ALA A 360 -7.91 -7.29 -8.85
N ALA A 361 -8.41 -8.50 -8.57
CA ALA A 361 -7.92 -9.32 -7.47
C ALA A 361 -6.46 -9.73 -7.62
N LYS A 362 -6.04 -10.20 -8.82
CA LYS A 362 -4.65 -10.55 -9.14
C LYS A 362 -3.71 -9.38 -8.85
N TYR A 363 -4.03 -8.20 -9.36
CA TYR A 363 -3.20 -7.02 -9.18
C TYR A 363 -3.25 -6.46 -7.76
N SER A 364 -4.43 -6.42 -7.12
CA SER A 364 -4.55 -6.01 -5.72
C SER A 364 -3.76 -6.91 -4.79
N GLN A 365 -3.78 -8.24 -5.03
CA GLN A 365 -2.98 -9.19 -4.28
C GLN A 365 -1.49 -8.93 -4.49
N GLY A 366 -1.05 -8.84 -5.75
CA GLY A 366 0.36 -8.60 -6.06
C GLY A 366 0.90 -7.30 -5.48
N VAL A 367 0.13 -6.21 -5.52
CA VAL A 367 0.49 -4.93 -4.86
C VAL A 367 0.56 -5.10 -3.34
N GLY A 368 -0.41 -5.81 -2.74
CA GLY A 368 -0.45 -6.04 -1.30
C GLY A 368 0.67 -6.94 -0.75
N GLU A 369 1.27 -7.78 -1.60
CA GLU A 369 2.43 -8.63 -1.25
C GLU A 369 3.76 -7.86 -1.36
N MET A 370 3.78 -6.67 -1.96
CA MET A 370 5.00 -5.88 -2.09
C MET A 370 5.43 -5.32 -0.75
N GLU A 371 6.69 -5.57 -0.37
CA GLU A 371 7.26 -5.10 0.89
C GLU A 371 7.19 -3.58 1.01
N ALA A 372 7.62 -2.82 -0.01
CA ALA A 372 7.57 -1.35 0.03
C ALA A 372 6.15 -0.81 0.25
N PHE A 373 5.15 -1.44 -0.37
CA PHE A 373 3.74 -1.05 -0.20
C PHE A 373 3.23 -1.38 1.19
N ARG A 374 3.54 -2.58 1.68
CA ARG A 374 3.17 -3.03 3.03
C ARG A 374 3.80 -2.17 4.11
N THR A 375 5.13 -1.99 4.05
CA THR A 375 5.87 -1.16 5.00
C THR A 375 5.33 0.26 5.05
N PHE A 376 4.93 0.83 3.90
CA PHE A 376 4.33 2.16 3.85
C PHE A 376 3.05 2.27 4.68
N TYR A 377 2.02 1.45 4.47
CA TYR A 377 0.77 1.61 5.24
C TYR A 377 0.87 1.06 6.66
N GLU A 378 1.76 0.09 6.92
CA GLU A 378 1.98 -0.46 8.27
C GLU A 378 2.78 0.49 9.17
N ALA A 379 3.61 1.38 8.59
CA ALA A 379 4.44 2.32 9.34
C ALA A 379 3.66 3.15 10.36
N ILE A 380 2.42 3.50 10.04
CA ILE A 380 1.56 4.29 10.92
C ILE A 380 1.34 3.62 12.29
N PHE A 381 1.33 2.28 12.35
CA PHE A 381 1.22 1.51 13.60
C PHE A 381 2.49 1.52 14.45
N PHE A 382 3.64 1.88 13.86
CA PHE A 382 4.96 1.83 14.51
C PHE A 382 5.55 3.20 14.84
N GLU A 383 5.07 4.29 14.22
CA GLU A 383 5.59 5.67 14.38
C GLU A 383 5.62 6.19 15.83
N GLN A 384 4.81 5.64 16.75
CA GLN A 384 4.78 6.10 18.15
C GLN A 384 5.70 5.35 19.11
N GLY A 385 6.30 4.22 18.72
CA GLY A 385 7.21 3.48 19.61
C GLY A 385 8.44 4.29 20.05
N ALA A 386 8.81 5.32 19.28
CA ALA A 386 9.96 6.18 19.58
C ALA A 386 9.66 7.30 20.59
N GLN A 387 8.41 7.79 20.70
CA GLN A 387 8.06 8.83 21.67
C GLN A 387 7.88 8.27 23.09
N ASP A 388 7.33 7.07 23.23
CA ASP A 388 7.20 6.41 24.54
C ASP A 388 8.55 5.92 25.10
N ALA A 389 9.51 5.59 24.22
CA ALA A 389 10.86 5.21 24.62
C ALA A 389 11.65 6.37 25.29
N TYR A 390 11.36 7.63 24.93
CA TYR A 390 12.01 8.80 25.52
C TYR A 390 11.44 9.19 26.89
N MET A 391 10.20 8.78 27.22
CA MET A 391 9.61 9.03 28.54
C MET A 391 9.91 7.90 29.55
N GLY A 392 10.32 6.72 29.08
CA GLY A 392 10.67 5.57 29.92
C GLY A 392 12.10 5.58 30.51
N SER A 393 12.99 6.47 30.05
CA SER A 393 14.40 6.47 30.46
C SER A 393 14.73 7.49 31.56
N ALA A 394 13.78 8.32 31.99
CA ALA A 394 13.98 9.33 33.04
C ALA A 394 13.65 8.85 34.47
N LEU A 395 13.34 7.56 34.65
CA LEU A 395 13.05 6.96 35.95
C LEU A 395 13.80 5.62 36.13
N ILE A 396 15.13 5.68 36.19
CA ILE A 396 15.95 4.72 36.96
C ILE A 396 17.05 5.50 37.68
#